data_AF-A0A9P4N1M3-F1
#
_entry.id   AF-A0A9P4N1M3-F1
#
_cell.length_a   1.000
_cell.length_b   1.000
_cell.length_c   1.000
_cell.angle_alpha   90.00
_cell.angle_beta   90.00
_cell.angle_gamma   90.00
#
_symmetry.space_group_name_H-M   'P 1'
#
loop_
_entity.id
_entity.type
_entity.pdbx_description
1 polymer ?
#
loop_
_entity_poly.entity_id
_entity_poly.type
_entity_poly.pdbx_seq_one_letter_code
_entity_poly.pdbx_strand_id
1 'polypeptide(L)'
;MHGYAAIATKASLRLRMRGKSPLGLDHFIQRQRALTLWREVLRSTAAISDVTTKNDMRQFARAEFEQHKNVTDLQHIRYLISTGKVQFDTMKGTLINSGVLNERAPR
;
A
#
# COMPACT_ATOMS: atom_id res chain seq x y z
N MET A 1 39.62 2.87 -4.62
CA MET A 1 38.56 2.72 -3.58
C MET A 1 37.56 3.84 -3.79
N HIS A 2 36.42 3.57 -4.44
CA HIS A 2 35.44 4.60 -4.79
C HIS A 2 34.37 4.72 -3.70
N GLY A 3 34.29 5.89 -3.07
CA GLY A 3 33.42 6.18 -1.93
C GLY A 3 31.96 6.37 -2.31
N TYR A 4 31.13 5.40 -1.94
CA TYR A 4 29.67 5.52 -1.94
C TYR A 4 29.19 6.11 -0.60
N ALA A 5 29.38 7.41 -0.34
CA ALA A 5 28.97 7.97 0.96
C ALA A 5 28.40 9.40 0.98
N ALA A 6 28.22 10.09 -0.15
CA ALA A 6 27.87 11.52 -0.12
C ALA A 6 26.44 11.91 -0.57
N ILE A 7 25.59 10.96 -0.96
CA ILE A 7 24.27 11.31 -1.54
C ILE A 7 23.16 11.39 -0.47
N ALA A 8 23.24 10.58 0.60
CA ALA A 8 22.18 10.49 1.61
C ALA A 8 22.07 11.72 2.54
N THR A 9 23.16 12.48 2.71
CA THR A 9 23.25 13.63 3.62
C THR A 9 22.47 14.84 3.12
N LYS A 10 22.44 15.12 1.81
CA LYS A 10 21.74 16.31 1.28
C LYS A 10 20.21 16.19 1.30
N ALA A 11 19.67 14.97 1.19
CA ALA A 11 18.23 14.73 1.21
C ALA A 11 17.65 14.84 2.64
N SER A 12 18.37 14.29 3.62
CA SER A 12 18.01 14.35 5.05
C SER A 12 18.06 15.79 5.59
N LEU A 13 19.00 16.62 5.14
CA LEU A 13 19.05 18.05 5.47
C LEU A 13 17.81 18.81 4.97
N ARG A 14 17.38 18.60 3.72
CA ARG A 14 16.17 19.25 3.18
C ARG A 14 14.88 18.82 3.88
N LEU A 15 14.80 17.57 4.32
CA LEU A 15 13.68 17.06 5.13
C LEU A 15 13.64 17.74 6.51
N ARG A 16 14.79 17.83 7.19
CA ARG A 16 14.91 18.51 8.49
C ARG A 16 14.57 20.00 8.40
N MET A 17 15.02 20.69 7.35
CA MET A 17 14.65 22.09 7.07
C MET A 17 13.14 22.29 6.87
N ARG A 18 12.40 21.24 6.49
CA ARG A 18 10.94 21.24 6.35
C ARG A 18 10.21 20.76 7.61
N GLY A 19 10.92 20.71 8.76
CA GLY A 19 10.40 20.22 10.03
C GLY A 19 10.12 18.72 10.08
N LYS A 20 10.68 17.96 9.13
CA LYS A 20 10.40 16.52 8.98
C LYS A 20 11.62 15.71 9.36
N SER A 21 11.49 14.94 10.44
CA SER A 21 12.45 13.90 10.80
C SER A 21 12.45 12.85 9.68
N PRO A 22 13.62 12.48 9.12
CA PRO A 22 13.70 11.34 8.22
C PRO A 22 13.08 10.13 8.92
N LEU A 23 12.09 9.48 8.28
CA LEU A 23 11.55 8.23 8.78
C LEU A 23 12.70 7.24 8.99
N GLY A 24 12.68 6.48 10.08
CA GLY A 24 13.60 5.36 10.25
C GLY A 24 13.53 4.44 9.03
N LEU A 25 14.64 3.79 8.68
CA LEU A 25 14.73 2.93 7.50
C LEU A 25 13.58 1.91 7.45
N ASP A 26 13.24 1.31 8.59
CA ASP A 26 12.12 0.37 8.69
C ASP A 26 10.78 1.00 8.34
N HIS A 27 10.48 2.20 8.86
CA HIS A 27 9.25 2.91 8.51
C HIS A 27 9.19 3.26 7.04
N PHE A 28 10.32 3.62 6.43
CA PHE A 28 10.39 3.87 5.01
C PHE A 28 10.07 2.60 4.19
N ILE A 29 10.66 1.47 4.57
CA ILE A 29 10.38 0.17 3.92
C ILE A 29 8.91 -0.21 4.08
N GLN A 30 8.35 -0.10 5.28
CA GLN A 30 6.94 -0.42 5.51
C GLN A 30 6.00 0.51 4.74
N ARG A 31 6.31 1.81 4.67
CA ARG A 31 5.56 2.76 3.85
C ARG A 31 5.54 2.35 2.38
N GLN A 32 6.68 1.91 1.85
CA GLN A 32 6.75 1.46 0.46
C GLN A 32 5.89 0.21 0.24
N ARG A 33 5.89 -0.75 1.17
CA ARG A 33 5.04 -1.94 1.12
C ARG A 33 3.55 -1.61 1.17
N ALA A 34 3.14 -0.72 2.07
CA ALA A 34 1.75 -0.24 2.16
C ALA A 34 1.31 0.43 0.84
N LEU A 35 2.17 1.27 0.24
CA LEU A 35 1.87 1.90 -1.05
C LEU A 35 1.79 0.90 -2.21
N THR A 36 2.61 -0.15 -2.21
CA THR A 36 2.52 -1.22 -3.21
C THR A 36 1.19 -1.94 -3.09
N LEU A 37 0.78 -2.31 -1.86
CA LEU A 37 -0.52 -2.94 -1.60
C LEU A 37 -1.67 -2.04 -2.06
N TRP A 38 -1.67 -0.77 -1.68
CA TRP A 38 -2.69 0.20 -2.12
C TRP A 38 -2.83 0.28 -3.64
N ARG A 39 -1.71 0.33 -4.37
CA ARG A 39 -1.73 0.35 -5.84
C ARG A 39 -2.26 -0.95 -6.43
N GLU A 40 -1.94 -2.09 -5.83
CA GLU A 40 -2.50 -3.38 -6.25
C GLU A 40 -4.03 -3.40 -6.09
N VAL A 41 -4.53 -2.95 -4.94
CA VAL A 41 -5.97 -2.82 -4.66
C VAL A 41 -6.66 -1.93 -5.68
N LEU A 42 -6.10 -0.75 -5.97
CA LEU A 42 -6.67 0.15 -6.97
C LEU A 42 -6.70 -0.46 -8.38
N ARG A 43 -5.67 -1.21 -8.78
CA ARG A 43 -5.65 -1.85 -10.10
C ARG A 43 -6.67 -2.97 -10.20
N SER A 44 -6.77 -3.85 -9.20
CA SER A 44 -7.75 -4.94 -9.27
C SER A 44 -9.18 -4.44 -9.16
N THR A 45 -9.45 -3.45 -8.30
CA THR A 45 -10.79 -2.84 -8.22
C THR A 45 -11.17 -2.15 -9.52
N ALA A 46 -10.24 -1.48 -10.21
CA ALA A 46 -10.51 -0.89 -11.52
C ALA A 46 -10.84 -1.93 -12.61
N ALA A 47 -10.40 -3.18 -12.46
CA ALA A 47 -10.68 -4.27 -13.40
C ALA A 47 -12.03 -4.98 -13.16
N ILE A 48 -12.77 -4.61 -12.12
CA ILE A 48 -14.11 -5.14 -11.83
C ILE A 48 -15.10 -4.58 -12.86
N SER A 49 -15.87 -5.47 -13.49
CA SER A 49 -16.86 -5.11 -14.50
C SER A 49 -18.11 -4.46 -13.90
N ASP A 50 -18.61 -5.01 -12.79
CA ASP A 50 -19.75 -4.46 -12.06
C ASP A 50 -19.40 -3.14 -11.35
N VAL A 51 -20.12 -2.07 -11.70
CA VAL A 51 -19.85 -0.72 -11.23
C VAL A 51 -20.15 -0.57 -9.74
N THR A 52 -21.20 -1.22 -9.25
CA THR A 52 -21.60 -1.18 -7.84
C THR A 52 -20.53 -1.86 -6.98
N THR A 53 -20.21 -3.12 -7.28
CA THR A 53 -19.13 -3.87 -6.60
C THR A 53 -17.80 -3.12 -6.68
N LYS A 54 -17.45 -2.55 -7.83
CA LYS A 54 -16.22 -1.76 -7.98
C LYS A 54 -16.16 -0.59 -6.99
N ASN A 55 -17.24 0.19 -6.90
CA ASN A 55 -17.29 1.37 -6.03
C ASN A 55 -17.26 0.97 -4.57
N ASP A 56 -18.03 -0.04 -4.19
CA ASP A 56 -18.09 -0.56 -2.82
C ASP A 56 -16.72 -1.07 -2.37
N MET A 57 -16.05 -1.88 -3.19
CA MET A 57 -14.72 -2.41 -2.87
C MET A 57 -13.67 -1.31 -2.78
N ARG A 58 -13.73 -0.32 -3.67
CA ARG A 58 -12.81 0.83 -3.63
C ARG A 58 -13.04 1.69 -2.38
N GLN A 59 -14.29 1.92 -2.01
CA GLN A 59 -14.63 2.71 -0.82
C GLN A 59 -14.24 1.98 0.46
N PHE A 60 -14.53 0.67 0.54
CA PHE A 60 -14.11 -0.18 1.64
C PHE A 60 -12.59 -0.15 1.81
N ALA A 61 -11.83 -0.41 0.74
CA ALA A 61 -10.38 -0.34 0.79
C ALA A 61 -9.88 1.04 1.24
N ARG A 62 -10.47 2.12 0.72
CA ARG A 62 -10.07 3.47 1.15
C ARG A 62 -10.30 3.71 2.64
N ALA A 63 -11.44 3.29 3.16
CA ALA A 63 -11.77 3.43 4.58
C ALA A 63 -10.77 2.68 5.47
N GLU A 64 -10.40 1.46 5.11
CA GLU A 64 -9.40 0.65 5.84
C GLU A 64 -8.03 1.34 5.92
N PHE A 65 -7.54 1.87 4.79
CA PHE A 65 -6.28 2.60 4.77
C PHE A 65 -6.35 3.94 5.54
N GLU A 66 -7.49 4.64 5.47
CA GLU A 66 -7.68 5.90 6.20
C GLU A 66 -7.78 5.69 7.71
N GLN A 67 -8.44 4.62 8.17
CA GLN A 67 -8.55 4.25 9.58
C GLN A 67 -7.18 4.02 10.22
N HIS A 68 -6.25 3.39 9.50
CA HIS A 68 -4.94 3.00 10.02
C HIS A 68 -3.80 3.96 9.63
N LYS A 69 -4.11 5.11 8.99
CA LYS A 69 -3.09 6.04 8.47
C LYS A 69 -2.15 6.64 9.54
N ASN A 70 -2.59 6.65 10.79
CA ASN A 70 -1.87 7.24 11.93
C ASN A 70 -1.11 6.19 12.77
N VAL A 71 -1.12 4.91 12.39
CA VAL A 71 -0.41 3.87 13.13
C VAL A 71 1.10 4.08 12.98
N THR A 72 1.80 4.19 14.11
CA THR A 72 3.25 4.39 14.17
C THR A 72 4.01 3.18 14.67
N ASP A 73 3.34 2.15 15.19
CA ASP A 73 4.02 0.93 15.63
C ASP A 73 4.39 0.04 14.44
N LEU A 74 5.68 -0.34 14.34
CA LEU A 74 6.19 -1.12 13.21
C LEU A 74 5.60 -2.53 13.16
N GLN A 75 5.36 -3.18 14.30
CA GLN A 75 4.77 -4.51 14.32
C GLN A 75 3.33 -4.47 13.85
N HIS A 76 2.57 -3.49 14.33
CA HIS A 76 1.19 -3.28 13.92
C HIS A 76 1.10 -2.94 12.43
N ILE A 77 1.98 -2.08 11.90
CA ILE A 77 2.03 -1.80 10.45
C ILE A 77 2.28 -3.09 9.64
N ARG A 78 3.24 -3.91 10.06
CA ARG A 78 3.54 -5.19 9.38
C ARG A 78 2.34 -6.13 9.41
N TYR A 79 1.68 -6.23 10.57
CA TYR A 79 0.47 -7.02 10.74
C TYR A 79 -0.63 -6.54 9.79
N LEU A 80 -0.95 -5.25 9.78
CA LEU A 80 -2.00 -4.66 8.92
C LEU A 80 -1.73 -4.88 7.43
N ILE A 81 -0.47 -4.77 6.99
CA ILE A 81 -0.10 -5.05 5.60
C ILE A 81 -0.32 -6.54 5.28
N SER A 82 0.06 -7.43 6.19
CA SER A 82 -0.10 -8.87 6.00
C SER A 82 -1.57 -9.28 5.96
N THR A 83 -2.37 -8.82 6.93
CA THR A 83 -3.79 -9.14 7.00
C THR A 83 -4.56 -8.52 5.84
N GLY A 84 -4.29 -7.25 5.51
CA GLY A 84 -4.89 -6.56 4.37
C GLY A 84 -4.59 -7.27 3.04
N LYS A 85 -3.37 -7.79 2.87
CA LYS A 85 -3.03 -8.60 1.70
C LYS A 85 -3.85 -9.90 1.62
N VAL A 86 -3.93 -10.65 2.72
CA VAL A 86 -4.69 -11.91 2.77
C VAL A 86 -6.18 -11.68 2.49
N GLN A 87 -6.77 -10.64 3.09
CA GLN A 87 -8.16 -10.27 2.86
C GLN A 87 -8.41 -9.93 1.38
N PHE A 88 -7.52 -9.14 0.79
CA PHE A 88 -7.61 -8.74 -0.60
C PHE A 88 -7.42 -9.90 -1.58
N ASP A 89 -6.47 -10.80 -1.31
CA ASP A 89 -6.24 -11.99 -2.15
C ASP A 89 -7.43 -12.95 -2.07
N THR A 90 -8.03 -13.12 -0.88
CA THR A 90 -9.28 -13.88 -0.69
C THR A 90 -10.43 -13.28 -1.51
N MET A 91 -10.63 -11.96 -1.38
CA MET A 91 -11.66 -11.23 -2.11
C MET A 91 -11.49 -11.39 -3.63
N LYS A 92 -10.26 -11.26 -4.15
CA LYS A 92 -9.97 -11.49 -5.57
C LYS A 92 -10.36 -12.90 -6.01
N GLY A 93 -10.04 -13.92 -5.22
CA GLY A 93 -10.45 -15.30 -5.49
C GLY A 93 -11.97 -15.43 -5.60
N THR A 94 -12.72 -14.85 -4.65
CA THR A 94 -14.19 -14.83 -4.69
C THR A 94 -14.73 -14.13 -5.94
N LEU A 95 -14.18 -12.97 -6.30
CA LEU A 95 -14.62 -12.21 -7.48
C LEU A 95 -14.28 -12.87 -8.81
N ILE A 96 -13.17 -13.63 -8.86
CA ILE A 96 -12.81 -14.43 -10.03
C ILE A 96 -13.77 -15.62 -10.18
N ASN A 97 -14.05 -16.33 -9.08
CA ASN A 97 -14.97 -17.46 -9.07
C ASN A 97 -16.41 -17.06 -9.42
N SER A 98 -16.82 -15.83 -9.12
CA SER A 98 -18.13 -15.30 -9.51
C SER A 98 -18.17 -14.73 -10.95
N GLY A 99 -17.04 -14.71 -11.66
CA GLY A 99 -16.94 -14.16 -13.03
C GLY A 99 -16.97 -12.63 -13.11
N VAL A 100 -16.94 -11.93 -11.97
CA VAL A 100 -17.02 -10.47 -11.87
C VAL A 100 -15.66 -9.81 -12.10
N LEU A 101 -14.57 -10.52 -11.77
CA LEU A 101 -13.20 -10.09 -12.04
C LEU A 101 -12.53 -11.06 -13.00
N ASN A 102 -12.02 -10.56 -14.12
CA ASN A 102 -11.30 -11.38 -15.08
C ASN A 102 -9.86 -11.62 -14.61
N GLU A 103 -9.34 -12.84 -14.76
CA GLU A 103 -8.03 -13.28 -14.25
C GLU A 103 -6.84 -12.47 -14.82
N ARG A 104 -7.09 -11.67 -15.86
CA ARG A 104 -6.11 -10.91 -16.65
C ARG A 104 -6.11 -9.40 -16.34
N ALA A 105 -6.09 -8.99 -15.07
CA ALA A 105 -5.74 -7.61 -14.76
C ALA A 105 -4.24 -7.39 -15.12
N PRO A 106 -3.89 -6.40 -15.97
CA PRO A 106 -2.52 -6.23 -16.47
C PRO A 106 -1.53 -5.93 -15.33
N ARG A 107 -0.36 -6.58 -15.37
CA ARG A 107 0.76 -6.40 -14.43
C ARG A 107 1.48 -5.07 -14.64
#